data_AF-X1NVH8-F1
#
_entry.id   AF-X1NVH8-F1
#
_cell.length_a   1.000
_cell.length_b   1.000
_cell.length_c   1.000
_cell.angle_alpha   90.00
_cell.angle_beta   90.00
_cell.angle_gamma   90.00
#
_symmetry.space_group_name_H-M   'P 1'
#
loop_
_entity.id
_entity.type
_entity.pdbx_description
1 polymer ?
#
loop_
_entity_poly.entity_id
_entity_poly.type
_entity_poly.pdbx_seq_one_letter_code
_entity_poly.pdbx_strand_id
1 'polypeptide(L)'
;MNKYGLKKPYFLYAGQWRPHKGIGYLIKGMRLFRQRFGQPEVKLVIVGQPADKFPWLAKEIKKAVKEKMAMAPGFIDEQDLPAIYSQAELFVFPSLYEGFGLPPLEAMACGTPVASSNLSCLPEVFG
;
A
#
# COMPACT_ATOMS: atom_id res chain seq x y z
N MET A 1 -8.71 -13.08 -5.62
CA MET A 1 -7.43 -13.28 -4.89
C MET A 1 -6.42 -14.12 -5.66
N ASN A 2 -6.73 -15.37 -6.04
CA ASN A 2 -5.80 -16.20 -6.83
C ASN A 2 -5.42 -15.57 -8.17
N LYS A 3 -6.34 -14.82 -8.81
CA LYS A 3 -6.09 -14.04 -10.04
C LYS A 3 -4.83 -13.16 -9.95
N TYR A 4 -4.54 -12.60 -8.77
CA TYR A 4 -3.42 -11.68 -8.54
C TYR A 4 -2.34 -12.24 -7.59
N GLY A 5 -2.45 -13.52 -7.20
CA GLY A 5 -1.48 -14.17 -6.32
C GLY A 5 -1.39 -13.59 -4.89
N LEU A 6 -2.43 -12.90 -4.42
CA LEU A 6 -2.42 -12.25 -3.10
C LEU A 6 -2.65 -13.26 -1.98
N LYS A 7 -1.88 -13.14 -0.89
CA LYS A 7 -2.00 -13.96 0.32
C LYS A 7 -2.30 -13.09 1.54
N LYS A 8 -3.28 -13.53 2.34
CA LYS A 8 -3.62 -12.95 3.64
C LYS A 8 -2.70 -13.46 4.76
N PRO A 9 -2.54 -12.71 5.86
CA PRO A 9 -3.02 -11.33 6.05
C PRO A 9 -2.15 -10.31 5.30
N TYR A 10 -2.70 -9.13 4.97
CA TYR A 10 -1.92 -8.07 4.34
C TYR A 10 -2.36 -6.65 4.70
N PHE A 11 -1.39 -5.74 4.72
CA PHE A 11 -1.60 -4.30 4.63
C PHE A 11 -1.59 -3.88 3.16
N LEU A 12 -2.39 -2.89 2.80
CA LEU A 12 -2.60 -2.48 1.41
C LEU A 12 -2.14 -1.05 1.18
N TYR A 13 -1.45 -0.83 0.07
CA TYR A 13 -1.25 0.46 -0.56
C TYR A 13 -1.73 0.38 -2.01
N ALA A 14 -2.46 1.40 -2.47
CA ALA A 14 -2.91 1.51 -3.85
C ALA A 14 -2.58 2.91 -4.39
N GLY A 15 -1.86 2.95 -5.51
CA GLY A 15 -1.55 4.19 -6.20
C GLY A 15 -0.33 4.07 -7.11
N GLN A 16 -0.12 5.06 -7.98
CA GLN A 16 1.05 5.08 -8.86
C GLN A 16 2.35 5.10 -8.04
N TRP A 17 3.38 4.37 -8.48
CA TRP A 17 4.64 4.29 -7.74
C TRP A 17 5.47 5.56 -7.94
N ARG A 18 5.29 6.51 -7.02
CA ARG A 18 6.03 7.76 -6.99
C ARG A 18 6.63 8.02 -5.59
N PRO A 19 7.80 8.66 -5.49
CA PRO A 19 8.47 8.88 -4.21
C PRO A 19 7.63 9.66 -3.18
N HIS A 20 6.94 10.73 -3.62
CA HIS A 20 6.12 11.56 -2.74
C HIS A 20 4.88 10.84 -2.18
N LYS A 21 4.49 9.70 -2.77
CA LYS A 21 3.40 8.86 -2.26
C LYS A 21 3.83 8.00 -1.06
N GLY A 22 5.10 8.09 -0.67
CA GLY A 22 5.62 7.53 0.57
C GLY A 22 5.86 6.02 0.58
N ILE A 23 5.84 5.34 -0.58
CA ILE A 23 6.06 3.89 -0.68
C ILE A 23 7.40 3.47 -0.06
N GLY A 24 8.46 4.27 -0.23
CA GLY A 24 9.76 4.01 0.40
C GLY A 24 9.68 3.99 1.93
N TYR A 25 8.93 4.93 2.53
CA TYR A 25 8.67 4.93 3.97
C TYR A 25 7.86 3.72 4.40
N LEU A 26 6.89 3.29 3.58
CA LEU A 26 6.08 2.11 3.86
C LEU A 26 6.92 0.82 3.89
N ILE A 27 7.83 0.66 2.92
CA ILE A 27 8.78 -0.47 2.89
C ILE A 27 9.69 -0.45 4.12
N LYS A 28 10.24 0.72 4.48
CA LYS A 28 11.06 0.89 5.68
C LYS A 28 10.28 0.57 6.96
N GLY A 29 9.05 1.07 7.07
CA GLY A 29 8.15 0.81 8.19
C GLY A 29 7.84 -0.67 8.33
N MET A 30 7.54 -1.36 7.22
CA MET A 30 7.31 -2.80 7.21
C MET A 30 8.53 -3.60 7.66
N ARG A 31 9.74 -3.16 7.30
CA ARG A 31 10.99 -3.79 7.77
C ARG A 31 11.17 -3.64 9.28
N LEU A 32 10.94 -2.45 9.82
CA LEU A 32 11.00 -2.18 11.26
C LEU A 32 9.92 -2.96 12.03
N PHE A 33 8.70 -2.97 11.50
CA PHE A 33 7.59 -3.75 12.05
C PHE A 33 7.96 -5.24 12.12
N ARG A 34 8.49 -5.83 11.04
CA ARG A 34 8.95 -7.21 11.06
C ARG A 34 10.07 -7.48 12.05
N GLN A 35 11.02 -6.57 12.20
CA GLN A 35 12.10 -6.71 13.20
C GLN A 35 11.56 -6.67 14.62
N ARG A 36 10.63 -5.76 14.91
CA ARG A 36 10.05 -5.56 16.25
C ARG A 36 9.14 -6.71 16.69
N PHE A 37 8.39 -7.29 15.76
CA PHE A 37 7.35 -8.28 16.06
C PHE A 37 7.68 -9.71 15.61
N GLY A 38 8.96 -10.02 15.38
CA GLY A 38 9.38 -11.41 15.10
C GLY A 38 8.94 -11.95 13.73
N GLN A 39 8.94 -11.09 12.71
CA GLN A 39 8.60 -11.42 11.32
C GLN A 39 7.21 -12.05 11.14
N PRO A 40 6.13 -11.34 11.51
CA PRO A 40 4.77 -11.84 11.35
C PRO A 40 4.45 -12.18 9.89
N GLU A 41 3.45 -13.05 9.69
CA GLU A 41 3.08 -13.54 8.36
C GLU A 41 2.56 -12.44 7.42
N VAL A 42 1.99 -11.37 8.00
CA VAL A 42 1.41 -10.24 7.28
C VAL A 42 2.38 -9.63 6.25
N LYS A 43 1.87 -9.37 5.06
CA LYS A 43 2.62 -8.78 3.94
C LYS A 43 2.16 -7.37 3.61
N LEU A 44 3.01 -6.64 2.90
CA LEU A 44 2.65 -5.37 2.29
C LEU A 44 2.24 -5.61 0.83
N VAL A 45 1.00 -5.36 0.47
CA VAL A 45 0.53 -5.36 -0.93
C VAL A 45 0.64 -3.96 -1.50
N ILE A 46 1.41 -3.81 -2.58
CA ILE A 46 1.65 -2.54 -3.26
C ILE A 46 1.00 -2.61 -4.65
N VAL A 47 -0.24 -2.16 -4.75
CA VAL A 47 -0.99 -2.04 -6.01
C VAL A 47 -0.56 -0.79 -6.76
N GLY A 48 -0.42 -0.92 -8.08
CA GLY A 48 -0.03 0.15 -8.99
C GLY A 48 1.12 -0.24 -9.90
N GLN A 49 1.53 0.70 -10.73
CA GLN A 49 2.60 0.50 -11.71
C GLN A 49 3.79 1.46 -11.45
N PRO A 50 5.01 1.05 -11.85
CA PRO A 50 6.16 1.93 -11.85
C PRO A 50 5.92 3.16 -12.73
N ALA A 51 6.34 4.33 -12.27
CA ALA A 51 6.56 5.46 -13.16
C ALA A 51 7.99 5.40 -13.71
N ASP A 52 8.15 5.54 -15.02
CA ASP A 52 9.45 5.39 -15.72
C ASP A 52 10.56 6.29 -15.15
N LYS A 53 10.16 7.42 -14.54
CA LYS A 53 11.06 8.41 -13.96
C LYS A 53 11.77 7.95 -12.67
N PHE A 54 11.37 6.83 -12.04
CA PHE A 54 11.88 6.42 -10.72
C PHE A 54 12.28 4.93 -10.67
N PRO A 55 13.28 4.48 -11.45
CA PRO A 55 13.68 3.07 -11.51
C PRO A 55 14.23 2.54 -10.17
N TRP A 56 14.77 3.41 -9.32
CA TRP A 56 15.24 3.03 -7.99
C TRP A 56 14.09 2.58 -7.07
N LEU A 57 12.92 3.22 -7.15
CA LEU A 57 11.76 2.85 -6.34
C LEU A 57 11.23 1.47 -6.75
N ALA A 58 11.19 1.19 -8.05
CA ALA A 58 10.84 -0.13 -8.55
C ALA A 58 11.85 -1.20 -8.08
N LYS A 59 13.14 -0.88 -7.99
CA LYS A 59 14.16 -1.78 -7.43
C LYS A 59 13.92 -2.04 -5.94
N GLU A 60 13.57 -1.03 -5.16
CA GLU A 60 13.23 -1.19 -3.74
C GLU A 60 12.01 -2.09 -3.52
N ILE A 61 10.94 -1.87 -4.28
CA ILE A 61 9.74 -2.72 -4.25
C ILE A 61 10.09 -4.17 -4.61
N LYS A 62 10.84 -4.38 -5.70
CA LYS A 62 11.31 -5.72 -6.10
C LYS A 62 12.16 -6.39 -5.02
N LYS A 63 13.00 -5.63 -4.32
CA LYS A 63 13.79 -6.13 -3.18
C LYS A 63 12.88 -6.56 -2.03
N ALA A 64 11.89 -5.75 -1.65
CA ALA A 64 10.93 -6.10 -0.61
C ALA A 64 10.11 -7.37 -0.95
N VAL A 65 9.78 -7.57 -2.24
CA VAL A 65 9.16 -8.81 -2.74
C VAL A 65 10.10 -10.01 -2.58
N LYS A 66 11.37 -9.89 -2.98
CA LYS A 66 12.37 -10.97 -2.82
C LYS A 66 12.60 -11.34 -1.34
N GLU A 67 12.57 -10.34 -0.45
CA GLU A 67 12.65 -10.53 1.01
C GLU A 67 11.36 -11.12 1.62
N LYS A 68 10.37 -11.46 0.79
CA LYS A 68 9.05 -11.97 1.20
C LYS A 68 8.34 -11.01 2.18
N MET A 69 8.61 -9.71 2.11
CA MET A 69 7.94 -8.68 2.93
C MET A 69 6.75 -8.09 2.19
N ALA A 70 6.80 -8.06 0.86
CA ALA A 70 5.79 -7.42 0.04
C ALA A 70 5.31 -8.32 -1.11
N MET A 71 4.16 -7.97 -1.67
CA MET A 71 3.62 -8.43 -2.93
C MET A 71 3.34 -7.20 -3.79
N ALA A 72 3.69 -7.23 -5.06
CA ALA A 72 3.46 -6.13 -6.00
C ALA A 72 2.79 -6.69 -7.26
N PRO A 73 1.45 -6.89 -7.23
CA PRO A 73 0.72 -7.52 -8.34
C PRO A 73 0.70 -6.66 -9.62
N GLY A 74 1.09 -5.39 -9.51
CA GLY A 74 1.02 -4.44 -10.62
C GLY A 74 -0.34 -3.77 -10.69
N PHE A 75 -0.85 -3.65 -11.92
CA PHE A 75 -2.20 -3.12 -12.18
C PHE A 75 -3.27 -4.13 -11.77
N ILE A 76 -4.35 -3.60 -11.18
CA ILE A 76 -5.54 -4.34 -10.80
C ILE A 76 -6.73 -3.69 -11.51
N ASP A 77 -7.64 -4.51 -12.02
CA ASP A 77 -8.85 -4.03 -12.68
C ASP A 77 -9.75 -3.32 -11.65
N GLU A 78 -10.37 -2.22 -12.03
CA GLU A 78 -11.17 -1.38 -11.12
C GLU A 78 -12.30 -2.17 -10.44
N GLN A 79 -12.95 -3.07 -11.17
CA GLN A 79 -13.98 -3.99 -10.64
C GLN A 79 -13.48 -4.93 -9.53
N ASP A 80 -12.18 -5.23 -9.50
CA ASP A 80 -11.58 -6.16 -8.54
C ASP A 80 -10.99 -5.44 -7.32
N LEU A 81 -10.78 -4.11 -7.40
CA LEU A 81 -10.23 -3.30 -6.30
C LEU A 81 -11.05 -3.37 -5.01
N PRO A 82 -12.40 -3.26 -5.01
CA PRO A 82 -13.20 -3.34 -3.78
C PRO A 82 -12.99 -4.65 -3.01
N ALA A 83 -12.83 -5.76 -3.73
CA ALA A 83 -12.55 -7.08 -3.14
C ALA A 83 -11.13 -7.18 -2.56
N ILE A 84 -10.20 -6.34 -2.99
CA ILE A 84 -8.85 -6.23 -2.42
C ILE A 84 -8.86 -5.30 -1.21
N TYR A 85 -9.55 -4.15 -1.29
CA TYR A 85 -9.69 -3.26 -0.14
C TYR A 85 -10.34 -3.97 1.05
N SER A 86 -11.55 -4.50 0.88
CA SER A 86 -12.34 -5.18 1.93
C SER A 86 -11.64 -6.36 2.62
N GLN A 87 -10.53 -6.81 2.07
CA GLN A 87 -9.76 -7.94 2.53
C GLN A 87 -8.40 -7.57 3.14
N ALA A 88 -8.01 -6.31 3.11
CA ALA A 88 -6.84 -5.82 3.79
C ALA A 88 -7.12 -5.68 5.30
N GLU A 89 -6.12 -5.98 6.12
CA GLU A 89 -6.17 -5.70 7.57
C GLU A 89 -6.10 -4.19 7.85
N LEU A 90 -5.43 -3.46 6.96
CA LEU A 90 -5.19 -2.03 7.04
C LEU A 90 -4.83 -1.49 5.67
N PHE A 91 -5.46 -0.39 5.26
CA PHE A 91 -4.99 0.42 4.15
C PHE A 91 -4.03 1.50 4.67
N VAL A 92 -2.83 1.60 4.10
CA VAL A 92 -1.80 2.55 4.53
C VAL A 92 -1.51 3.54 3.41
N PHE A 93 -1.71 4.81 3.70
CA PHE A 93 -1.56 5.90 2.74
C PHE A 93 -0.62 6.97 3.29
N PRO A 94 0.71 6.77 3.19
CA PRO A 94 1.72 7.65 3.79
C PRO A 94 2.09 8.82 2.86
N SER A 95 1.17 9.25 1.99
CA SER A 95 1.48 10.24 0.97
C SER A 95 1.81 11.58 1.61
N LEU A 96 2.84 12.26 1.09
CA LEU A 96 3.25 13.58 1.59
C LEU A 96 2.51 14.72 0.91
N TYR A 97 1.90 14.46 -0.24
CA TYR A 97 1.16 15.44 -1.03
C TYR A 97 0.22 14.75 -2.02
N GLU A 98 -1.07 15.08 -1.98
CA GLU A 98 -2.11 14.53 -2.85
C GLU A 98 -3.13 15.59 -3.24
N GLY A 99 -3.90 15.27 -4.30
CA GLY A 99 -5.19 15.90 -4.53
C GLY A 99 -6.26 15.34 -3.58
N PHE A 100 -7.39 14.90 -4.12
CA PHE A 100 -8.60 14.58 -3.33
C PHE A 100 -8.51 13.36 -2.38
N GLY A 101 -7.49 12.51 -2.50
CA GLY A 101 -7.36 11.34 -1.61
C GLY A 101 -8.42 10.25 -1.82
N LEU A 102 -8.74 9.93 -3.08
CA LEU A 102 -9.70 8.87 -3.42
C LEU A 102 -9.35 7.47 -2.87
N PRO A 103 -8.09 6.99 -2.91
CA PRO A 103 -7.80 5.62 -2.46
C PRO A 103 -8.12 5.35 -0.97
N PRO A 104 -7.79 6.26 -0.02
CA PRO A 104 -8.30 6.15 1.34
C PRO A 104 -9.84 6.10 1.46
N LEU A 105 -10.57 6.92 0.70
CA LEU A 105 -12.04 6.95 0.73
C LEU A 105 -12.64 5.65 0.19
N GLU A 106 -12.07 5.09 -0.88
CA GLU A 106 -12.44 3.78 -1.41
C GLU A 106 -12.23 2.67 -0.36
N ALA A 107 -11.08 2.70 0.33
CA ALA A 107 -10.77 1.76 1.40
C ALA A 107 -11.79 1.84 2.54
N MET A 108 -12.15 3.05 2.97
CA MET A 108 -13.18 3.27 3.99
C MET A 108 -14.56 2.80 3.54
N ALA A 109 -14.95 3.09 2.30
CA ALA A 109 -16.21 2.61 1.73
C ALA A 109 -16.29 1.08 1.68
N CYS A 110 -15.13 0.41 1.57
CA CYS A 110 -15.02 -1.05 1.64
C CYS A 110 -14.91 -1.61 3.07
N GLY A 111 -15.03 -0.77 4.11
CA GLY A 111 -14.93 -1.17 5.51
C GLY A 111 -13.50 -1.44 5.99
N THR A 112 -12.50 -0.98 5.25
CA THR A 112 -11.08 -1.20 5.58
C THR A 112 -10.58 -0.09 6.50
N PRO A 113 -9.97 -0.40 7.66
CA PRO A 113 -9.29 0.61 8.46
C PRO A 113 -8.23 1.33 7.64
N VAL A 114 -8.08 2.64 7.83
CA VAL A 114 -7.09 3.47 7.12
C VAL A 114 -6.09 4.05 8.11
N ALA A 115 -4.81 3.87 7.84
CA ALA A 115 -3.72 4.63 8.45
C ALA A 115 -3.15 5.59 7.40
N SER A 116 -3.28 6.89 7.62
CA SER A 116 -2.77 7.91 6.71
C SER A 116 -1.77 8.85 7.40
N SER A 117 -0.97 9.56 6.60
CA SER A 117 -0.15 10.64 7.11
C SER A 117 -1.03 11.80 7.60
N ASN A 118 -0.53 12.58 8.55
CA ASN A 118 -1.19 13.78 9.06
C ASN A 118 -0.87 15.06 8.24
N LEU A 119 -0.38 14.91 7.00
CA LEU A 119 0.08 15.99 6.13
C LEU A 119 -0.85 16.09 4.91
N SER A 120 -1.21 17.31 4.48
CA SER A 120 -2.26 17.62 3.47
C SER A 120 -3.70 17.65 4.05
N CYS A 121 -4.74 17.64 3.22
CA CYS A 121 -6.18 17.74 3.56
C CYS A 121 -6.77 16.52 4.31
N LEU A 122 -5.91 15.61 4.74
CA LEU A 122 -6.28 14.35 5.39
C LEU A 122 -6.89 14.55 6.80
N PRO A 123 -6.51 15.56 7.61
CA PRO A 123 -7.16 15.82 8.90
C PRO A 123 -8.66 16.17 8.76
N GLU A 124 -9.08 16.84 7.68
CA GLU A 124 -10.48 17.26 7.52
C GLU A 124 -11.41 16.15 7.00
N VAL A 125 -10.87 15.09 6.38
CA VAL A 125 -11.64 14.00 5.77
C VAL A 125 -11.70 12.74 6.64
N PHE A 126 -10.68 12.52 7.48
CA PHE A 126 -10.53 11.27 8.23
C PHE A 126 -10.92 11.34 9.71
N GLY A 127 -11.23 12.54 10.23
CA GLY A 127 -11.65 12.77 11.62
C GLY A 127 -10.50 12.92 12.59
#